data_AF-D5WUZ6-F1
#
_entry.id   AF-D5WUZ6-F1
#
_cell.length_a   1.000
_cell.length_b   1.000
_cell.length_c   1.000
_cell.angle_alpha   90.00
_cell.angle_beta   90.00
_cell.angle_gamma   90.00
#
_symmetry.space_group_name_H-M   'P 1'
#
loop_
_entity.id
_entity.type
_entity.pdbx_description
1 polymer ?
#
loop_
_entity_poly.entity_id
_entity_poly.type
_entity_poly.pdbx_seq_one_letter_code
_entity_poly.pdbx_strand_id
1 'polypeptide(L)'
;MILGATGSTGSSNSFNAIDYSHIAGLASGIDTDSMVKAMMQAESIPLNRLLQQKQIWQWKQDDYRQVNSALLDFRTNALFSMKLQSTFLAKTAGSTNSSAVSASASATATAGTYTVSVNQLATAAYAVSTSSVVAAGKTFDPSQPLLSQSGNLANPVVYDQLGFQETVTVADAGGGNLYAQLTHGIVNPDTFSVNVNGTIYSKSNGNLVVNGTAGAGQIALDTTTGKITFGSSVTVAGNTVTATYDWGYSFSVNGFTANQGGSSAAIDPAKMSLNDIIALVNGSTASGVTVFYDSASGKVSVTTQTTGSNATLNLSGQFLTSVLKLPTSATGQDASFTINGLTTTSHSNSYTLNGVTFQFGATGSATVTVSTDVDSIVKAIEGFVDKYNSLMKTMNDLYHEKRNYDYPPLTDDQKAQMTQDQITKWETMAKSGMLSSDPLLGNVIDSLRGIAGSVLQGQAPSTVNGQTVTLNSLASIGITTGDWWEYGQLHVNEDQLRAAVQADPQAVMRLFTNPTSSLTDTSSPGAGIAAKLYNAVNTAIDQISQEAGSASDLVDNSWIGQQVREIDTRAAEMQQQLDQKRQYYYQQFTAMEQALSQLNSQAGFFQSMMAGH
;
A
#
# COMPACT_ATOMS: atom_id res chain seq x y z
N MET A 1 -20.94 -5.53 4.13
CA MET A 1 -21.11 -4.14 3.67
C MET A 1 -20.71 -4.12 2.20
N ILE A 2 -21.70 -3.94 1.33
CA ILE A 2 -21.69 -3.57 -0.09
C ILE A 2 -20.31 -3.40 -0.75
N LEU A 3 -19.93 -4.33 -1.62
CA LEU A 3 -19.08 -4.10 -2.80
C LEU A 3 -19.63 -5.06 -3.87
N GLY A 4 -20.10 -4.63 -5.03
CA GLY A 4 -19.70 -3.49 -5.83
C GLY A 4 -19.42 -4.06 -7.22
N ALA A 5 -20.50 -4.24 -7.99
CA ALA A 5 -20.52 -4.88 -9.30
C ALA A 5 -19.49 -4.26 -10.25
N THR A 6 -18.58 -5.08 -10.78
CA THR A 6 -17.70 -4.72 -11.89
C THR A 6 -18.03 -5.59 -13.10
N GLY A 7 -18.84 -5.00 -13.99
CA GLY A 7 -18.80 -5.15 -15.44
C GLY A 7 -18.50 -6.52 -16.01
N SER A 8 -19.48 -7.42 -15.98
CA SER A 8 -19.67 -8.32 -17.12
C SER A 8 -20.02 -7.44 -18.31
N THR A 9 -19.13 -7.37 -19.30
CA THR A 9 -19.49 -6.95 -20.66
C THR A 9 -20.48 -7.97 -21.19
N GLY A 10 -21.75 -7.78 -20.81
CA GLY A 10 -22.86 -8.30 -21.56
C GLY A 10 -22.71 -7.77 -22.97
N SER A 11 -22.22 -8.63 -23.86
CA SER A 11 -22.52 -8.48 -25.28
C SER A 11 -24.03 -8.58 -25.36
N SER A 12 -24.68 -7.42 -25.24
CA SER A 12 -26.02 -7.20 -25.72
C SER A 12 -25.94 -7.36 -27.23
N ASN A 13 -25.89 -8.62 -27.69
CA ASN A 13 -26.57 -8.95 -28.93
C ASN A 13 -28.03 -8.68 -28.62
N SER A 14 -28.44 -7.46 -28.96
CA SER A 14 -29.81 -7.10 -29.29
C SER A 14 -30.22 -8.01 -30.45
N PHE A 15 -30.49 -9.28 -30.13
CA PHE A 15 -31.37 -10.09 -30.91
C PHE A 15 -32.70 -9.36 -30.81
N ASN A 16 -33.07 -8.68 -31.90
CA ASN A 16 -34.43 -8.24 -32.12
C ASN A 16 -35.33 -9.40 -31.66
N ALA A 17 -36.03 -9.20 -30.55
CA ALA A 17 -37.25 -9.94 -30.31
C ALA A 17 -38.13 -9.55 -31.50
N ILE A 18 -38.09 -10.38 -32.54
CA ILE A 18 -39.09 -10.33 -33.58
C ILE A 18 -40.34 -10.77 -32.84
N ASP A 19 -41.09 -9.78 -32.37
CA ASP A 19 -42.43 -9.95 -31.85
C ASP A 19 -43.26 -10.47 -33.03
N TYR A 20 -43.24 -11.79 -33.20
CA TYR A 20 -44.11 -12.47 -34.12
C TYR A 20 -45.50 -12.34 -33.53
N SER A 21 -46.13 -11.20 -33.81
CA SER A 21 -47.57 -10.98 -33.70
C SER A 21 -48.29 -11.94 -34.66
N HIS A 22 -48.24 -13.22 -34.33
CA HIS A 22 -49.07 -14.23 -34.93
C HIS A 22 -50.38 -14.24 -34.16
N ILE A 23 -51.46 -14.13 -34.93
CA ILE A 23 -52.81 -14.22 -34.43
C ILE A 23 -53.07 -15.70 -34.15
N ALA A 24 -52.67 -16.16 -32.97
CA ALA A 24 -52.87 -17.53 -32.52
C ALA A 24 -54.37 -17.89 -32.50
N GLY A 25 -54.73 -19.03 -33.12
CA GLY A 25 -55.95 -19.76 -32.80
C GLY A 25 -57.29 -19.18 -33.27
N LEU A 26 -57.35 -18.10 -34.08
CA LEU A 26 -58.64 -17.51 -34.48
C LEU A 26 -59.51 -18.40 -35.39
N ALA A 27 -58.93 -19.37 -36.12
CA ALA A 27 -59.68 -20.20 -37.09
C ALA A 27 -59.94 -21.64 -36.63
N SER A 28 -59.12 -22.22 -35.75
CA SER A 28 -59.17 -23.64 -35.36
C SER A 28 -59.36 -23.90 -33.85
N GLY A 29 -59.08 -22.91 -32.99
CA GLY A 29 -59.09 -23.07 -31.52
C GLY A 29 -57.94 -23.93 -30.96
N ILE A 30 -56.91 -24.24 -31.76
CA ILE A 30 -55.75 -25.05 -31.34
C ILE A 30 -54.68 -24.14 -30.72
N ASP A 31 -54.14 -24.53 -29.56
CA ASP A 31 -53.01 -23.86 -28.92
C ASP A 31 -51.69 -24.26 -29.59
N THR A 32 -51.41 -23.61 -30.72
CA THR A 32 -50.23 -23.81 -31.55
C THR A 32 -48.93 -23.61 -30.78
N ASP A 33 -48.87 -22.66 -29.85
CA ASP A 33 -47.68 -22.39 -29.03
C ASP A 33 -47.37 -23.56 -28.10
N SER A 34 -48.38 -24.13 -27.43
CA SER A 34 -48.20 -25.31 -26.58
C SER A 34 -47.72 -26.52 -27.38
N MET A 35 -48.21 -26.72 -28.60
CA MET A 35 -47.84 -27.85 -29.45
C MET A 35 -46.42 -27.70 -30.01
N VAL A 36 -46.06 -26.50 -30.49
CA VAL A 36 -44.68 -26.20 -30.92
C VAL A 36 -43.73 -26.35 -29.75
N LYS A 37 -44.09 -25.84 -28.55
CA LYS A 37 -43.29 -26.03 -27.34
C LYS A 37 -43.09 -27.51 -26.99
N ALA A 38 -44.15 -28.32 -27.05
CA ALA A 38 -44.07 -29.76 -26.79
C ALA A 38 -43.17 -30.50 -27.81
N MET A 39 -43.24 -30.13 -29.10
CA MET A 39 -42.35 -30.69 -30.12
C MET A 39 -40.90 -30.24 -29.92
N MET A 40 -40.68 -28.96 -29.61
CA MET A 40 -39.35 -28.43 -29.32
C MET A 40 -38.74 -29.03 -28.04
N GLN A 41 -39.55 -29.43 -27.07
CA GLN A 41 -39.07 -30.05 -25.84
C GLN A 41 -38.28 -31.34 -26.11
N ALA A 42 -38.80 -32.24 -26.96
CA ALA A 42 -38.10 -33.46 -27.34
C ALA A 42 -36.80 -33.17 -28.12
N GLU A 43 -36.83 -32.17 -29.00
CA GLU A 43 -35.69 -31.75 -29.83
C GLU A 43 -34.59 -31.06 -29.00
N SER A 44 -34.95 -30.42 -27.88
CA SER A 44 -34.00 -29.75 -26.99
C SER A 44 -33.18 -30.69 -26.09
N ILE A 45 -33.55 -31.98 -25.99
CA ILE A 45 -32.89 -32.97 -25.12
C ILE A 45 -31.36 -33.04 -25.33
N PRO A 46 -30.83 -33.10 -26.57
CA PRO A 46 -29.39 -33.23 -26.76
C PRO A 46 -28.65 -31.93 -26.41
N LEU A 47 -29.27 -30.75 -26.61
CA LEU A 47 -28.72 -29.47 -26.16
C LEU A 47 -28.67 -29.41 -24.64
N ASN A 48 -29.76 -29.79 -23.95
CA ASN A 48 -29.81 -29.84 -22.50
C ASN A 48 -28.72 -30.75 -21.90
N ARG A 49 -28.44 -31.91 -22.52
CA ARG A 49 -27.34 -32.78 -22.10
C ARG A 49 -25.97 -32.12 -22.24
N LEU A 50 -25.72 -31.38 -23.31
CA LEU A 50 -24.48 -30.61 -23.48
C LEU A 50 -24.32 -29.51 -22.43
N LEU A 51 -25.39 -28.77 -22.16
CA LEU A 51 -25.39 -27.72 -21.13
C LEU A 51 -25.16 -28.29 -19.72
N GLN A 52 -25.76 -29.44 -19.41
CA GLN A 52 -25.48 -30.17 -18.16
C GLN A 52 -24.01 -30.61 -18.09
N GLN A 53 -23.45 -31.12 -19.19
CA GLN A 53 -22.04 -31.49 -19.24
C GLN A 53 -21.12 -30.29 -19.03
N LYS A 54 -21.43 -29.14 -19.66
CA LYS A 54 -20.74 -27.86 -19.41
C LYS A 54 -20.76 -27.50 -17.94
N GLN A 55 -21.93 -27.59 -17.30
CA GLN A 55 -22.08 -27.24 -15.89
C GLN A 55 -21.21 -28.12 -14.97
N ILE A 56 -21.12 -29.43 -15.26
CA ILE A 56 -20.24 -30.36 -14.53
C ILE A 56 -18.77 -29.96 -14.69
N TRP A 57 -18.34 -29.62 -15.91
CA TRP A 57 -16.98 -29.14 -16.16
C TRP A 57 -16.66 -27.86 -15.39
N GLN A 58 -17.59 -26.91 -15.36
CA GLN A 58 -17.45 -25.66 -14.60
C GLN A 58 -17.35 -25.93 -13.10
N TRP A 59 -18.20 -26.81 -12.55
CA TRP A 59 -18.09 -27.18 -11.13
C TRP A 59 -16.79 -27.88 -10.80
N LYS A 60 -16.31 -28.79 -11.67
CA LYS A 60 -15.00 -29.43 -11.51
C LYS A 60 -13.88 -28.39 -11.52
N GLN A 61 -13.95 -27.42 -12.42
CA GLN A 61 -13.01 -26.31 -12.49
C GLN A 61 -13.03 -25.45 -11.21
N ASP A 62 -14.19 -25.15 -10.65
CA ASP A 62 -14.31 -24.38 -9.41
C ASP A 62 -13.66 -25.10 -8.23
N ASP A 63 -13.86 -26.41 -8.10
CA ASP A 63 -13.26 -27.21 -7.02
C ASP A 63 -11.73 -27.28 -7.16
N TYR A 64 -11.22 -27.41 -8.39
CA TYR A 64 -9.78 -27.28 -8.65
C TYR A 64 -9.23 -25.89 -8.28
N ARG A 65 -9.96 -24.83 -8.61
CA ARG A 65 -9.58 -23.45 -8.24
C ARG A 65 -9.59 -23.25 -6.73
N GLN A 66 -10.49 -23.91 -6.00
CA GLN A 66 -10.49 -23.92 -4.54
C GLN A 66 -9.22 -24.60 -4.00
N VAL A 67 -8.82 -25.75 -4.55
CA VAL A 67 -7.55 -26.41 -4.19
C VAL A 67 -6.36 -25.50 -4.48
N ASN A 68 -6.32 -24.84 -5.65
CA ASN A 68 -5.28 -23.89 -6.00
C ASN A 68 -5.18 -22.71 -5.02
N SER A 69 -6.33 -22.19 -4.57
CA SER A 69 -6.37 -21.14 -3.57
C SER A 69 -5.79 -21.60 -2.22
N ALA A 70 -6.15 -22.81 -1.77
CA ALA A 70 -5.61 -23.39 -0.55
C ALA A 70 -4.09 -23.66 -0.65
N LEU A 71 -3.62 -24.16 -1.79
CA LEU A 71 -2.19 -24.35 -2.07
C LEU A 71 -1.43 -23.01 -2.06
N LEU A 72 -2.02 -21.96 -2.65
CA LEU A 72 -1.43 -20.62 -2.68
C LEU A 72 -1.36 -20.00 -1.27
N ASP A 73 -2.40 -20.17 -0.44
CA ASP A 73 -2.41 -19.74 0.96
C ASP A 73 -1.28 -20.44 1.74
N PHE A 74 -1.18 -21.77 1.63
CA PHE A 74 -0.12 -22.52 2.29
C PHE A 74 1.30 -22.11 1.81
N ARG A 75 1.47 -21.93 0.50
CA ARG A 75 2.75 -21.47 -0.09
C ARG A 75 3.18 -20.11 0.47
N THR A 76 2.25 -19.17 0.50
CA THR A 76 2.54 -17.75 0.74
C THR A 76 2.60 -17.44 2.23
N ASN A 77 1.64 -17.97 3.00
CA ASN A 77 1.42 -17.60 4.39
C ASN A 77 2.06 -18.57 5.40
N ALA A 78 2.53 -19.75 4.97
CA ALA A 78 3.26 -20.68 5.84
C ALA A 78 4.67 -20.98 5.31
N LEU A 79 4.77 -21.55 4.11
CA LEU A 79 6.04 -22.09 3.61
C LEU A 79 7.13 -21.02 3.37
N PHE A 80 6.77 -19.81 2.94
CA PHE A 80 7.77 -18.76 2.71
C PHE A 80 8.57 -18.45 3.97
N SER A 81 7.90 -18.25 5.11
CA SER A 81 8.55 -17.96 6.40
C SER A 81 9.45 -19.12 6.86
N MET A 82 9.00 -20.36 6.65
CA MET A 82 9.74 -21.57 7.03
C MET A 82 10.98 -21.83 6.17
N LYS A 83 11.16 -21.09 5.07
CA LYS A 83 12.40 -21.12 4.27
C LYS A 83 13.44 -20.12 4.74
N LEU A 84 13.09 -19.20 5.63
CA LEU A 84 14.00 -18.14 6.09
C LEU A 84 14.78 -18.57 7.33
N GLN A 85 16.10 -18.39 7.31
CA GLN A 85 16.95 -18.65 8.49
C GLN A 85 16.55 -17.76 9.67
N SER A 86 16.18 -16.50 9.41
CA SER A 86 15.78 -15.54 10.44
C SER A 86 14.62 -16.02 11.30
N THR A 87 13.73 -16.85 10.75
CA THR A 87 12.59 -17.42 11.49
C THR A 87 13.04 -18.33 12.62
N PHE A 88 14.09 -19.13 12.40
CA PHE A 88 14.59 -20.11 13.37
C PHE A 88 15.72 -19.57 14.24
N LEU A 89 16.34 -18.47 13.82
CA LEU A 89 17.43 -17.82 14.54
C LEU A 89 16.96 -16.60 15.33
N ALA A 90 15.65 -16.47 15.55
CA ALA A 90 15.05 -15.41 16.34
C ALA A 90 15.70 -15.34 17.73
N LYS A 91 16.02 -14.11 18.15
CA LYS A 91 16.63 -13.80 19.44
C LYS A 91 15.73 -12.84 20.20
N THR A 92 15.72 -13.00 21.51
CA THR A 92 15.06 -12.07 22.43
C THR A 92 16.11 -11.46 23.35
N ALA A 93 15.88 -10.22 23.79
CA ALA A 93 16.74 -9.49 24.70
C ALA A 93 15.91 -8.97 25.88
N GLY A 94 16.02 -9.60 27.04
CA GLY A 94 15.34 -9.19 28.27
C GLY A 94 16.23 -8.27 29.11
N SER A 95 15.68 -7.18 29.65
CA SER A 95 16.40 -6.25 30.54
C SER A 95 15.83 -6.30 31.95
N THR A 96 16.70 -6.27 32.96
CA THR A 96 16.28 -6.14 34.37
C THR A 96 15.78 -4.74 34.73
N ASN A 97 16.07 -3.73 33.91
CA ASN A 97 15.61 -2.35 34.09
C ASN A 97 15.37 -1.69 32.72
N SER A 98 14.20 -1.95 32.14
CA SER A 98 13.82 -1.48 30.81
C SER A 98 13.63 0.04 30.70
N SER A 99 13.43 0.75 31.81
CA SER A 99 13.34 2.21 31.83
C SER A 99 14.70 2.88 31.60
N ALA A 100 15.77 2.29 32.14
CA ALA A 100 17.14 2.78 31.90
C ALA A 100 17.70 2.24 30.58
N VAL A 101 17.62 0.92 30.38
CA VAL A 101 18.17 0.24 29.21
C VAL A 101 17.16 -0.79 28.70
N SER A 102 16.67 -0.60 27.49
CA SER A 102 16.00 -1.66 26.74
C SER A 102 16.92 -2.17 25.63
N ALA A 103 16.65 -3.35 25.09
CA ALA A 103 17.46 -3.92 24.04
C ALA A 103 16.63 -4.72 23.05
N SER A 104 17.10 -4.80 21.81
CA SER A 104 16.62 -5.73 20.81
C SER A 104 17.81 -6.55 20.27
N ALA A 105 17.54 -7.76 19.80
CA ALA A 105 18.55 -8.66 19.29
C ALA A 105 18.21 -9.08 17.86
N SER A 106 19.17 -8.96 16.95
CA SER A 106 19.07 -9.51 15.60
C SER A 106 19.22 -11.04 15.60
N ALA A 107 18.89 -11.69 14.49
CA ALA A 107 19.12 -13.14 14.32
C ALA A 107 20.61 -13.54 14.40
N THR A 108 21.52 -12.60 14.19
CA THR A 108 22.98 -12.79 14.31
C THR A 108 23.52 -12.41 15.68
N ALA A 109 22.65 -11.99 16.60
CA ALA A 109 23.07 -11.58 17.93
C ALA A 109 23.67 -12.76 18.71
N THR A 110 24.77 -12.49 19.39
CA THR A 110 25.41 -13.49 20.25
C THR A 110 24.60 -13.65 21.53
N ALA A 111 24.22 -14.89 21.85
CA ALA A 111 23.54 -15.19 23.10
C ALA A 111 24.49 -14.98 24.28
N GLY A 112 23.98 -14.41 25.37
CA GLY A 112 24.81 -14.06 26.52
C GLY A 112 24.17 -13.00 27.41
N THR A 113 24.90 -12.60 28.44
CA THR A 113 24.49 -11.53 29.36
C THR A 113 25.41 -10.32 29.19
N TYR A 114 24.81 -9.14 29.21
CA TYR A 114 25.48 -7.86 29.10
C TYR A 114 25.11 -7.02 30.32
N THR A 115 26.10 -6.65 31.12
CA THR A 115 25.91 -5.68 32.20
C THR A 115 26.12 -4.29 31.65
N VAL A 116 25.05 -3.48 31.64
CA VAL A 116 25.03 -2.14 31.07
C VAL A 116 24.84 -1.12 32.18
N SER A 117 25.63 -0.05 32.18
CA SER A 117 25.44 1.12 33.05
C SER A 117 25.46 2.39 32.22
N VAL A 118 24.36 3.14 32.23
CA VAL A 118 24.21 4.43 31.54
C VAL A 118 24.57 5.54 32.50
N ASN A 119 25.63 6.27 32.19
CA ASN A 119 26.16 7.37 33.00
C ASN A 119 25.58 8.72 32.56
N GLN A 120 25.35 8.88 31.25
CA GLN A 120 24.79 10.08 30.64
C GLN A 120 24.04 9.72 29.35
N LEU A 121 22.92 10.39 29.08
CA LEU A 121 22.20 10.30 27.82
C LEU A 121 22.74 11.30 26.80
N ALA A 122 22.65 10.95 25.52
CA ALA A 122 22.90 11.87 24.44
C ALA A 122 21.83 12.96 24.43
N THR A 123 22.24 14.22 24.29
CA THR A 123 21.34 15.38 24.22
C THR A 123 21.50 16.10 22.89
N ALA A 124 20.42 16.72 22.43
CA ALA A 124 20.45 17.67 21.31
C ALA A 124 21.17 18.95 21.72
N ALA A 125 21.71 19.68 20.74
CA ALA A 125 22.08 21.07 20.93
C ALA A 125 20.82 21.93 20.92
N TYR A 126 20.74 22.93 21.80
CA TYR A 126 19.66 23.89 21.80
C TYR A 126 20.18 25.31 22.04
N ALA A 127 19.49 26.27 21.43
CA ALA A 127 19.74 27.70 21.54
C ALA A 127 18.39 28.38 21.83
N VAL A 128 18.32 29.15 22.92
CA VAL A 128 17.11 29.86 23.33
C VAL A 128 17.40 31.36 23.38
N SER A 129 16.41 32.18 23.02
CA SER A 129 16.51 33.63 23.15
C SER A 129 16.90 34.01 24.58
N THR A 130 17.98 34.79 24.70
CA THR A 130 18.51 35.24 26.00
C THR A 130 17.49 36.05 26.81
N SER A 131 16.61 36.79 26.12
CA SER A 131 15.48 37.53 26.69
C SER A 131 14.30 37.53 25.71
N SER A 132 13.15 38.10 26.11
CA SER A 132 12.00 38.23 25.22
C SER A 132 12.37 39.03 23.96
N VAL A 133 11.90 38.57 22.80
CA VAL A 133 12.05 39.26 21.51
C VAL A 133 11.01 40.37 21.35
N VAL A 134 9.99 40.41 22.20
CA VAL A 134 8.93 41.42 22.22
C VAL A 134 9.35 42.57 23.15
N ALA A 135 9.10 43.80 22.72
CA ALA A 135 9.36 44.98 23.53
C ALA A 135 8.46 45.03 24.77
N ALA A 136 8.96 45.60 25.86
CA ALA A 136 8.21 45.70 27.11
C ALA A 136 6.88 46.46 26.91
N GLY A 137 5.77 45.89 27.38
CA GLY A 137 4.43 46.47 27.26
C GLY A 137 3.83 46.41 25.85
N LYS A 138 4.44 45.67 24.92
CA LYS A 138 3.92 45.44 23.56
C LYS A 138 3.40 44.01 23.42
N THR A 139 2.55 43.82 22.42
CA THR A 139 2.03 42.52 21.98
C THR A 139 2.58 42.19 20.60
N PHE A 140 2.82 40.91 20.32
CA PHE A 140 3.33 40.43 19.05
C PHE A 140 2.51 39.22 18.59
N ASP A 141 1.94 39.30 17.38
CA ASP A 141 1.23 38.21 16.72
C ASP A 141 2.19 37.52 15.73
N PRO A 142 2.66 36.29 16.02
CA PRO A 142 3.63 35.62 15.16
C PRO A 142 3.07 35.19 13.80
N SER A 143 1.77 35.37 13.54
CA SER A 143 1.10 35.07 12.26
C SER A 143 0.98 36.29 11.33
N GLN A 144 1.22 37.50 11.84
CA GLN A 144 1.21 38.71 11.02
C GLN A 144 2.61 38.99 10.45
N PRO A 145 2.73 39.65 9.29
CA PRO A 145 4.02 40.00 8.71
C PRO A 145 4.95 40.66 9.73
N LEU A 146 6.21 40.21 9.80
CA LEU A 146 7.16 40.67 10.82
C LEU A 146 7.32 42.19 10.82
N LEU A 147 7.25 42.76 9.63
CA LEU A 147 7.52 44.16 9.42
C LEU A 147 6.40 45.09 9.87
N SER A 148 5.13 44.66 9.73
CA SER A 148 3.98 45.42 10.25
C SER A 148 4.01 45.55 11.77
N GLN A 149 4.83 44.74 12.43
CA GLN A 149 4.99 44.68 13.88
C GLN A 149 6.42 44.99 14.35
N SER A 150 7.27 45.57 13.49
CA SER A 150 8.66 45.89 13.82
C SER A 150 8.81 46.73 15.10
N GLY A 151 7.88 47.67 15.34
CA GLY A 151 7.84 48.49 16.57
C GLY A 151 7.38 47.75 17.84
N ASN A 152 6.90 46.51 17.71
CA ASN A 152 6.55 45.64 18.85
C ASN A 152 7.72 44.73 19.24
N LEU A 153 8.78 44.64 18.43
CA LEU A 153 9.98 43.87 18.74
C LEU A 153 10.95 44.68 19.61
N ALA A 154 11.67 44.00 20.50
CA ALA A 154 12.62 44.63 21.42
C ALA A 154 13.81 45.24 20.70
N ASN A 155 14.26 44.60 19.61
CA ASN A 155 15.25 45.13 18.69
C ASN A 155 14.59 45.27 17.32
N PRO A 156 14.68 46.44 16.67
CA PRO A 156 14.12 46.62 15.34
C PRO A 156 14.83 45.70 14.36
N VAL A 157 14.12 45.31 13.33
CA VAL A 157 14.66 44.43 12.31
C VAL A 157 15.55 45.25 11.37
N VAL A 158 16.86 44.98 11.37
CA VAL A 158 17.85 45.72 10.55
C VAL A 158 18.12 44.92 9.27
N TYR A 159 18.06 45.60 8.11
CA TYR A 159 18.30 44.99 6.79
C TYR A 159 19.80 44.78 6.52
N ASP A 160 20.14 43.67 5.86
CA ASP A 160 21.50 43.43 5.37
C ASP A 160 21.73 44.18 4.04
N GLN A 161 22.94 44.74 3.88
CA GLN A 161 23.34 45.54 2.71
C GLN A 161 23.81 44.66 1.54
N LEU A 162 22.90 44.14 0.72
CA LEU A 162 23.16 43.16 -0.34
C LEU A 162 22.99 43.70 -1.78
N GLY A 163 22.37 44.88 -1.98
CA GLY A 163 22.32 45.58 -3.26
C GLY A 163 21.49 44.91 -4.35
N PHE A 164 20.29 44.44 -4.03
CA PHE A 164 19.37 43.80 -4.99
C PHE A 164 18.93 44.78 -6.09
N GLN A 165 18.99 44.35 -7.35
CA GLN A 165 18.58 45.17 -8.51
C GLN A 165 17.25 44.70 -9.09
N GLU A 166 16.34 45.64 -9.31
CA GLU A 166 15.03 45.41 -9.91
C GLU A 166 14.77 46.41 -11.03
N THR A 167 14.33 45.92 -12.18
CA THR A 167 13.82 46.78 -13.25
C THR A 167 12.29 46.82 -13.18
N VAL A 168 11.75 48.02 -12.98
CA VAL A 168 10.31 48.25 -12.81
C VAL A 168 9.77 49.18 -13.90
N THR A 169 8.51 48.94 -14.29
CA THR A 169 7.81 49.80 -15.26
C THR A 169 7.32 51.07 -14.58
N VAL A 170 7.44 52.19 -15.27
CA VAL A 170 6.91 53.49 -14.86
C VAL A 170 5.51 53.67 -15.42
N ALA A 171 4.57 54.05 -14.55
CA ALA A 171 3.17 54.30 -14.87
C ALA A 171 2.80 55.77 -14.57
N ASP A 172 1.77 56.28 -15.23
CA ASP A 172 1.19 57.61 -14.98
C ASP A 172 -0.06 57.46 -14.10
N ALA A 173 -0.06 58.09 -12.92
CA ALA A 173 -1.21 58.12 -12.01
C ALA A 173 -2.30 59.12 -12.44
N GLY A 174 -2.14 59.78 -13.59
CA GLY A 174 -3.00 60.83 -14.09
C GLY A 174 -2.42 62.22 -13.83
N GLY A 175 -2.57 63.11 -14.81
CA GLY A 175 -2.08 64.50 -14.73
C GLY A 175 -0.55 64.65 -14.87
N GLY A 176 0.15 63.63 -15.40
CA GLY A 176 1.60 63.64 -15.58
C GLY A 176 2.40 63.22 -14.34
N ASN A 177 1.73 62.60 -13.36
CA ASN A 177 2.35 62.13 -12.11
C ASN A 177 2.90 60.72 -12.31
N LEU A 178 4.17 60.62 -12.68
CA LEU A 178 4.83 59.34 -12.90
C LEU A 178 5.20 58.65 -11.59
N TYR A 179 5.02 57.34 -11.54
CA TYR A 179 5.49 56.50 -10.43
C TYR A 179 5.98 55.14 -10.92
N ALA A 180 6.84 54.50 -10.12
CA ALA A 180 7.24 53.11 -10.28
C ALA A 180 7.01 52.37 -8.96
N GLN A 181 6.64 51.10 -9.04
CA GLN A 181 6.35 50.28 -7.88
C GLN A 181 7.36 49.15 -7.79
N LEU A 182 8.15 49.12 -6.72
CA LEU A 182 9.02 47.99 -6.42
C LEU A 182 8.21 46.77 -6.00
N THR A 183 8.70 45.58 -6.35
CA THR A 183 8.06 44.29 -6.03
C THR A 183 8.10 43.98 -4.53
N HIS A 184 9.10 44.52 -3.82
CA HIS A 184 9.28 44.33 -2.39
C HIS A 184 9.00 45.64 -1.63
N GLY A 185 8.16 45.52 -0.61
CA GLY A 185 7.40 46.65 -0.08
C GLY A 185 8.15 47.57 0.88
N ILE A 186 9.33 47.22 1.39
CA ILE A 186 10.10 48.10 2.27
C ILE A 186 11.56 48.16 1.84
N VAL A 187 12.08 49.37 1.86
CA VAL A 187 13.32 49.73 1.18
C VAL A 187 14.18 50.52 2.15
N ASN A 188 15.42 50.08 2.39
CA ASN A 188 16.37 50.87 3.16
C ASN A 188 16.76 52.13 2.35
N PRO A 189 16.38 53.36 2.77
CA PRO A 189 16.66 54.57 2.01
C PRO A 189 18.15 54.94 1.97
N ASP A 190 18.96 54.38 2.88
CA ASP A 190 20.41 54.63 2.90
C ASP A 190 21.15 53.83 1.82
N THR A 191 20.62 52.68 1.41
CA THR A 191 21.17 51.85 0.33
C THR A 191 20.41 51.96 -0.99
N PHE A 192 19.21 52.55 -0.97
CA PHE A 192 18.41 52.75 -2.17
C PHE A 192 19.08 53.70 -3.17
N SER A 193 19.07 53.27 -4.42
CA SER A 193 19.31 54.14 -5.57
C SER A 193 18.43 53.72 -6.74
N VAL A 194 18.09 54.65 -7.63
CA VAL A 194 17.44 54.31 -8.90
C VAL A 194 18.12 55.03 -10.05
N ASN A 195 18.39 54.28 -11.12
CA ASN A 195 18.94 54.82 -12.35
C ASN A 195 17.79 55.15 -13.31
N VAL A 196 17.70 56.44 -13.67
CA VAL A 196 16.77 56.95 -14.67
C VAL A 196 17.58 57.60 -15.78
N ASN A 197 17.56 57.01 -16.97
CA ASN A 197 18.27 57.49 -18.16
C ASN A 197 19.78 57.78 -17.93
N GLY A 198 20.45 56.99 -17.10
CA GLY A 198 21.86 57.17 -16.74
C GLY A 198 22.12 58.11 -15.56
N THR A 199 21.09 58.78 -15.04
CA THR A 199 21.18 59.59 -13.82
C THR A 199 20.78 58.76 -12.61
N ILE A 200 21.65 58.69 -11.60
CA ILE A 200 21.38 58.00 -10.33
C ILE A 200 20.67 58.95 -9.38
N TYR A 201 19.61 58.49 -8.74
CA TYR A 201 18.91 59.20 -7.66
C TYR A 201 19.07 58.41 -6.38
N SER A 202 19.66 59.02 -5.36
CA SER A 202 19.93 58.40 -4.06
C SER A 202 19.86 59.43 -2.93
N LYS A 203 19.83 58.98 -1.68
CA LYS A 203 19.92 59.88 -0.53
C LYS A 203 21.27 60.61 -0.49
N SER A 204 22.34 59.91 -0.86
CA SER A 204 23.71 60.42 -0.83
C SER A 204 23.97 61.58 -1.80
N ASN A 205 23.23 61.68 -2.90
CA ASN A 205 23.36 62.77 -3.87
C ASN A 205 22.29 63.86 -3.74
N GLY A 206 21.43 63.80 -2.71
CA GLY A 206 20.42 64.81 -2.40
C GLY A 206 19.19 64.82 -3.31
N ASN A 207 19.09 63.88 -4.26
CA ASN A 207 17.99 63.83 -5.24
C ASN A 207 16.85 62.89 -4.83
N LEU A 208 16.95 62.24 -3.66
CA LEU A 208 15.93 61.37 -3.08
C LEU A 208 15.28 62.01 -1.85
N VAL A 209 13.96 62.14 -1.89
CA VAL A 209 13.12 62.48 -0.75
C VAL A 209 12.56 61.19 -0.14
N VAL A 210 12.67 61.01 1.17
CA VAL A 210 12.18 59.81 1.88
C VAL A 210 10.84 60.12 2.54
N ASN A 211 9.81 59.31 2.25
CA ASN A 211 8.46 59.42 2.81
C ASN A 211 7.86 60.84 2.71
N GLY A 212 8.07 61.50 1.57
CA GLY A 212 7.64 62.87 1.32
C GLY A 212 7.26 63.10 -0.13
N THR A 213 7.12 64.37 -0.52
CA THR A 213 6.77 64.76 -1.89
C THR A 213 8.02 65.13 -2.68
N ALA A 214 8.15 64.61 -3.90
CA ALA A 214 9.28 64.92 -4.78
C ALA A 214 9.20 66.35 -5.31
N GLY A 215 10.27 67.13 -5.15
CA GLY A 215 10.44 68.44 -5.78
C GLY A 215 10.92 68.34 -7.25
N ALA A 216 11.13 69.49 -7.90
CA ALA A 216 11.63 69.51 -9.27
C ALA A 216 13.02 68.87 -9.38
N GLY A 217 13.21 67.93 -10.30
CA GLY A 217 14.46 67.20 -10.49
C GLY A 217 14.79 66.18 -9.39
N GLN A 218 13.85 65.88 -8.48
CA GLN A 218 13.99 64.88 -7.42
C GLN A 218 13.03 63.71 -7.63
N ILE A 219 13.26 62.63 -6.89
CA ILE A 219 12.29 61.55 -6.73
C ILE A 219 11.93 61.41 -5.24
N ALA A 220 10.76 60.84 -4.97
CA ALA A 220 10.36 60.45 -3.63
C ALA A 220 10.24 58.93 -3.54
N LEU A 221 10.80 58.34 -2.49
CA LEU A 221 10.61 56.94 -2.14
C LEU A 221 9.74 56.87 -0.89
N ASP A 222 8.60 56.20 -1.03
CA ASP A 222 7.88 55.66 0.12
C ASP A 222 8.57 54.37 0.56
N THR A 223 9.31 54.47 1.66
CA THR A 223 10.06 53.33 2.24
C THR A 223 9.16 52.26 2.82
N THR A 224 7.86 52.51 2.99
CA THR A 224 6.89 51.55 3.54
C THR A 224 6.14 50.77 2.47
N THR A 225 6.01 51.36 1.28
CA THR A 225 5.33 50.72 0.14
C THR A 225 6.28 50.36 -1.00
N GLY A 226 7.51 50.86 -1.02
CA GLY A 226 8.44 50.72 -2.14
C GLY A 226 8.03 51.56 -3.36
N LYS A 227 7.09 52.49 -3.20
CA LYS A 227 6.63 53.35 -4.29
C LYS A 227 7.63 54.46 -4.54
N ILE A 228 8.09 54.56 -5.78
CA ILE A 228 8.93 55.64 -6.29
C ILE A 228 8.02 56.63 -7.02
N THR A 229 8.02 57.90 -6.64
CA THR A 229 7.29 58.97 -7.32
C THR A 229 8.29 59.94 -7.93
N PHE A 230 8.12 60.28 -9.21
CA PHE A 230 9.05 61.16 -9.91
C PHE A 230 8.55 62.60 -9.82
N GLY A 231 9.44 63.52 -9.40
CA GLY A 231 9.13 64.94 -9.32
C GLY A 231 9.06 65.61 -10.70
N SER A 232 8.57 66.85 -10.72
CA SER A 232 8.49 67.63 -11.96
C SER A 232 9.89 67.77 -12.61
N SER A 233 9.96 67.72 -13.94
CA SER A 233 11.20 67.74 -14.73
C SER A 233 12.07 66.47 -14.73
N VAL A 234 11.67 65.38 -14.05
CA VAL A 234 12.31 64.07 -14.22
C VAL A 234 11.66 63.32 -15.39
N THR A 235 12.39 63.18 -16.50
CA THR A 235 11.93 62.44 -17.69
C THR A 235 12.42 61.00 -17.65
N VAL A 236 11.54 60.03 -17.87
CA VAL A 236 11.88 58.60 -18.01
C VAL A 236 11.78 58.22 -19.49
N ALA A 237 12.89 57.79 -20.11
CA ALA A 237 12.89 57.30 -21.48
C ALA A 237 12.77 55.77 -21.46
N GLY A 238 11.85 55.19 -22.24
CA GLY A 238 11.71 53.73 -22.35
C GLY A 238 10.85 53.06 -21.26
N ASN A 239 9.99 53.81 -20.56
CA ASN A 239 8.96 53.34 -19.62
C ASN A 239 9.46 52.45 -18.46
N THR A 240 10.77 52.36 -18.21
CA THR A 240 11.34 51.50 -17.16
C THR A 240 12.46 52.20 -16.42
N VAL A 241 12.69 51.81 -15.17
CA VAL A 241 13.80 52.26 -14.33
C VAL A 241 14.40 51.08 -13.59
N THR A 242 15.69 51.12 -13.30
CA THR A 242 16.38 50.09 -12.50
C THR A 242 16.71 50.64 -11.13
N ALA A 243 16.10 50.06 -10.10
CA ALA A 243 16.36 50.38 -8.71
C ALA A 243 17.31 49.35 -8.10
N THR A 244 18.24 49.82 -7.28
CA THR A 244 19.12 49.01 -6.44
C THR A 244 18.78 49.27 -4.98
N TYR A 245 18.43 48.24 -4.22
CA TYR A 245 18.01 48.39 -2.84
C TYR A 245 18.07 47.08 -2.04
N ASP A 246 17.88 47.17 -0.72
CA ASP A 246 17.77 46.03 0.18
C ASP A 246 16.34 45.92 0.73
N TRP A 247 15.79 44.70 0.75
CA TRP A 247 14.39 44.39 1.10
C TRP A 247 14.18 43.20 2.04
N GLY A 248 15.23 42.49 2.48
CA GLY A 248 15.11 41.31 3.33
C GLY A 248 16.30 41.06 4.26
N TYR A 249 16.30 39.90 4.93
CA TYR A 249 17.34 39.50 5.87
C TYR A 249 18.18 38.34 5.32
N SER A 250 19.44 38.31 5.71
CA SER A 250 20.29 37.14 5.57
C SER A 250 20.50 36.48 6.93
N PHE A 251 20.27 35.18 7.00
CA PHE A 251 20.68 34.39 8.14
C PHE A 251 21.01 32.97 7.72
N SER A 252 21.79 32.29 8.56
CA SER A 252 22.01 30.87 8.39
C SER A 252 21.73 30.10 9.69
N VAL A 253 21.17 28.91 9.51
CA VAL A 253 20.98 27.90 10.54
C VAL A 253 21.63 26.63 10.02
N ASN A 254 22.81 26.31 10.54
CA ASN A 254 23.63 25.22 10.02
C ASN A 254 23.84 25.33 8.49
N GLY A 255 23.40 24.32 7.72
CA GLY A 255 23.50 24.30 6.26
C GLY A 255 22.38 25.02 5.53
N PHE A 256 21.37 25.54 6.24
CA PHE A 256 20.31 26.36 5.67
C PHE A 256 20.71 27.83 5.66
N THR A 257 20.60 28.47 4.51
CA THR A 257 20.77 29.91 4.35
C THR A 257 19.48 30.50 3.79
N ALA A 258 19.03 31.58 4.41
CA ALA A 258 17.91 32.39 3.95
C ALA A 258 18.43 33.77 3.60
N ASN A 259 18.07 34.29 2.43
CA ASN A 259 18.67 35.51 1.86
C ASN A 259 17.79 36.08 0.74
N GLN A 260 18.12 37.31 0.30
CA GLN A 260 17.37 38.06 -0.70
C GLN A 260 17.59 37.51 -2.12
N GLY A 261 16.77 36.55 -2.56
CA GLY A 261 16.57 36.25 -3.99
C GLY A 261 17.64 35.44 -4.76
N GLY A 262 18.33 34.48 -4.13
CA GLY A 262 19.24 33.53 -4.81
C GLY A 262 18.71 32.07 -4.86
N SER A 263 19.57 31.07 -5.12
CA SER A 263 19.28 29.61 -4.98
C SER A 263 18.93 29.14 -3.55
N SER A 264 18.57 30.08 -2.68
CA SER A 264 18.30 29.96 -1.25
C SER A 264 16.85 30.36 -0.99
N ALA A 265 16.34 30.08 0.22
CA ALA A 265 14.96 30.43 0.53
C ALA A 265 14.80 31.95 0.77
N ALA A 266 13.96 32.60 -0.04
CA ALA A 266 13.71 34.03 0.04
C ALA A 266 12.90 34.39 1.30
N ILE A 267 13.35 35.42 2.02
CA ILE A 267 12.65 35.97 3.20
C ILE A 267 12.20 37.39 2.89
N ASP A 268 10.89 37.57 2.70
CA ASP A 268 10.26 38.89 2.56
C ASP A 268 9.54 39.25 3.86
N PRO A 269 10.11 40.06 4.76
CA PRO A 269 9.48 40.39 6.04
C PRO A 269 8.23 41.27 5.91
N ALA A 270 8.01 41.90 4.76
CA ALA A 270 6.78 42.61 4.46
C ALA A 270 5.61 41.65 4.19
N LYS A 271 5.91 40.41 3.78
CA LYS A 271 4.91 39.38 3.43
C LYS A 271 4.90 38.18 4.38
N MET A 272 6.01 37.93 5.06
CA MET A 272 6.21 36.75 5.91
C MET A 272 6.14 37.10 7.38
N SER A 273 5.41 36.26 8.11
CA SER A 273 5.31 36.27 9.56
C SER A 273 6.49 35.50 10.20
N LEU A 274 6.62 35.58 11.53
CA LEU A 274 7.60 34.75 12.24
C LEU A 274 7.29 33.26 12.05
N ASN A 275 6.01 32.89 12.04
CA ASN A 275 5.57 31.52 11.81
C ASN A 275 5.98 31.01 10.43
N ASP A 276 5.91 31.85 9.38
CA ASP A 276 6.34 31.46 8.03
C ASP A 276 7.85 31.18 7.99
N ILE A 277 8.65 32.03 8.66
CA ILE A 277 10.10 31.82 8.75
C ILE A 277 10.42 30.54 9.55
N ILE A 278 9.74 30.32 10.67
CA ILE A 278 9.89 29.09 11.46
C ILE A 278 9.53 27.86 10.62
N ALA A 279 8.41 27.90 9.90
CA ALA A 279 7.97 26.82 9.02
C ALA A 279 8.99 26.53 7.92
N LEU A 280 9.59 27.58 7.34
CA LEU A 280 10.62 27.46 6.32
C LEU A 280 11.90 26.78 6.86
N VAL A 281 12.36 27.18 8.04
CA VAL A 281 13.55 26.56 8.68
C VAL A 281 13.27 25.11 9.05
N ASN A 282 12.10 24.82 9.65
CA ASN A 282 11.69 23.48 10.06
C ASN A 282 11.45 22.54 8.87
N GLY A 283 11.00 23.09 7.73
CA GLY A 283 10.80 22.34 6.49
C GLY A 283 12.09 22.03 5.73
N SER A 284 13.22 22.64 6.11
CA SER A 284 14.50 22.43 5.44
C SER A 284 15.27 21.25 6.04
N THR A 285 15.58 20.24 5.23
CA THR A 285 16.48 19.15 5.64
C THR A 285 17.92 19.62 5.86
N ALA A 286 18.32 20.75 5.27
CA ALA A 286 19.66 21.33 5.43
C ALA A 286 19.86 22.04 6.78
N SER A 287 18.78 22.43 7.46
CA SER A 287 18.87 23.07 8.77
C SER A 287 19.16 22.03 9.86
N GLY A 288 18.53 20.85 9.78
CA GLY A 288 18.66 19.79 10.78
C GLY A 288 18.13 20.17 12.16
N VAL A 289 17.24 21.17 12.24
CA VAL A 289 16.72 21.71 13.50
C VAL A 289 15.20 21.71 13.56
N THR A 290 14.68 21.92 14.77
CA THR A 290 13.31 22.33 15.04
C THR A 290 13.36 23.68 15.77
N VAL A 291 12.54 24.61 15.30
CA VAL A 291 12.40 25.96 15.82
C VAL A 291 10.96 26.14 16.29
N PHE A 292 10.78 26.81 17.42
CA PHE A 292 9.47 27.27 17.86
C PHE A 292 9.56 28.64 18.54
N TYR A 293 8.44 29.35 18.54
CA TYR A 293 8.24 30.57 19.30
C TYR A 293 7.20 30.31 20.39
N ASP A 294 7.53 30.68 21.62
CA ASP A 294 6.60 30.65 22.75
C ASP A 294 6.07 32.06 23.01
N SER A 295 4.76 32.25 22.83
CA SER A 295 4.10 33.56 23.00
C SER A 295 4.00 34.00 24.46
N ALA A 296 4.03 33.06 25.42
CA ALA A 296 3.96 33.38 26.84
C ALA A 296 5.25 34.05 27.36
N SER A 297 6.41 33.50 27.00
CA SER A 297 7.72 34.10 27.31
C SER A 297 8.20 35.11 26.26
N GLY A 298 7.60 35.08 25.07
CA GLY A 298 8.04 35.85 23.90
C GLY A 298 9.44 35.44 23.45
N LYS A 299 9.81 34.16 23.54
CA LYS A 299 11.15 33.64 23.20
C LYS A 299 11.08 32.67 22.03
N VAL A 300 12.19 32.59 21.31
CA VAL A 300 12.42 31.57 20.28
C VAL A 300 13.39 30.51 20.82
N SER A 301 13.14 29.26 20.48
CA SER A 301 14.05 28.14 20.74
C SER A 301 14.35 27.42 19.43
N VAL A 302 15.62 27.07 19.26
CA VAL A 302 16.14 26.26 18.15
C VAL A 302 16.77 25.01 18.77
N THR A 303 16.50 23.83 18.24
CA THR A 303 17.02 22.55 18.76
C THR A 303 17.39 21.63 17.61
N THR A 304 18.53 20.95 17.67
CA THR A 304 18.89 19.95 16.66
C THR A 304 17.95 18.75 16.70
N GLN A 305 17.62 18.18 15.54
CA GLN A 305 16.81 16.96 15.45
C GLN A 305 17.59 15.71 15.87
N THR A 306 18.92 15.79 15.84
CA THR A 306 19.83 14.77 16.33
C THR A 306 20.39 15.12 17.70
N THR A 307 20.90 14.11 18.40
CA THR A 307 21.63 14.25 19.66
C THR A 307 23.13 14.04 19.42
N GLY A 308 23.94 14.21 20.45
CA GLY A 308 25.36 13.92 20.41
C GLY A 308 26.22 15.16 20.19
N SER A 309 27.53 14.99 20.38
CA SER A 309 28.55 16.01 20.15
C SER A 309 28.61 16.47 18.68
N ASN A 310 28.16 15.64 17.74
CA ASN A 310 28.01 15.98 16.32
C ASN A 310 26.74 16.81 16.03
N ALA A 311 25.76 16.81 16.93
CA ALA A 311 24.60 17.68 16.84
C ALA A 311 25.04 19.09 17.24
N THR A 312 25.43 19.89 16.25
CA THR A 312 25.90 21.25 16.44
C THR A 312 24.90 22.26 15.87
N LEU A 313 24.78 23.40 16.56
CA LEU A 313 24.07 24.57 16.08
C LEU A 313 25.11 25.64 15.72
N ASN A 314 25.00 26.14 14.49
CA ASN A 314 25.74 27.28 13.99
C ASN A 314 24.72 28.28 13.45
N LEU A 315 24.54 29.38 14.17
CA LEU A 315 23.55 30.41 13.89
C LEU A 315 24.27 31.70 13.50
N SER A 316 23.93 32.27 12.35
CA SER A 316 24.50 33.53 11.88
C SER A 316 23.44 34.45 11.28
N GLY A 317 23.77 35.74 11.16
CA GLY A 317 22.86 36.78 10.70
C GLY A 317 22.29 37.61 11.84
N GLN A 318 22.06 38.91 11.57
CA GLN A 318 21.55 39.84 12.57
C GLN A 318 20.13 39.50 13.00
N PHE A 319 19.33 38.91 12.09
CA PHE A 319 17.99 38.46 12.42
C PHE A 319 18.02 37.45 13.59
N LEU A 320 18.85 36.40 13.52
CA LEU A 320 18.90 35.40 14.59
C LEU A 320 19.55 35.93 15.87
N THR A 321 20.68 36.66 15.74
CA THR A 321 21.50 37.05 16.89
C THR A 321 21.02 38.33 17.59
N SER A 322 20.51 39.30 16.85
CA SER A 322 20.05 40.58 17.40
C SER A 322 18.52 40.59 17.61
N VAL A 323 17.75 40.21 16.60
CA VAL A 323 16.27 40.30 16.66
C VAL A 323 15.71 39.15 17.50
N LEU A 324 16.09 37.91 17.18
CA LEU A 324 15.67 36.73 17.94
C LEU A 324 16.54 36.46 19.19
N LYS A 325 17.64 37.20 19.37
CA LYS A 325 18.51 37.15 20.55
C LYS A 325 19.05 35.76 20.87
N LEU A 326 19.28 34.95 19.83
CA LEU A 326 19.83 33.60 19.94
C LEU A 326 21.36 33.65 20.07
N PRO A 327 21.99 32.74 20.83
CA PRO A 327 23.44 32.54 20.78
C PRO A 327 23.88 32.08 19.39
N THR A 328 25.16 32.28 19.05
CA THR A 328 25.70 31.92 17.72
C THR A 328 26.03 30.45 17.57
N SER A 329 26.22 29.72 18.67
CA SER A 329 26.47 28.28 18.63
C SER A 329 26.04 27.55 19.89
N ALA A 330 25.79 26.24 19.73
CA ALA A 330 25.59 25.28 20.80
C ALA A 330 25.95 23.88 20.31
N THR A 331 26.28 22.97 21.23
CA THR A 331 26.61 21.57 20.91
C THR A 331 25.85 20.61 21.82
N GLY A 332 25.41 19.49 21.26
CA GLY A 332 24.83 18.40 22.02
C GLY A 332 25.90 17.62 22.77
N GLN A 333 25.47 16.70 23.62
CA GLN A 333 26.34 15.82 24.38
C GLN A 333 26.14 14.38 23.93
N ASP A 334 27.20 13.59 23.93
CA ASP A 334 27.13 12.14 23.66
C ASP A 334 26.55 11.37 24.85
N ALA A 335 25.91 10.25 24.56
CA ALA A 335 25.63 9.25 25.59
C ALA A 335 26.96 8.65 26.07
N SER A 336 27.08 8.41 27.37
CA SER A 336 28.21 7.71 27.98
C SER A 336 27.70 6.54 28.80
N PHE A 337 28.24 5.36 28.55
CA PHE A 337 27.80 4.13 29.17
C PHE A 337 28.91 3.09 29.22
N THR A 338 28.73 2.05 30.03
CA THR A 338 29.64 0.91 30.13
C THR A 338 28.92 -0.37 29.75
N ILE A 339 29.52 -1.22 28.92
CA ILE A 339 29.02 -2.57 28.63
C ILE A 339 30.10 -3.57 29.06
N ASN A 340 29.77 -4.47 29.99
CA ASN A 340 30.69 -5.47 30.54
C ASN A 340 32.03 -4.87 31.04
N GLY A 341 31.98 -3.66 31.62
CA GLY A 341 33.14 -2.92 32.12
C GLY A 341 33.88 -2.07 31.08
N LEU A 342 33.53 -2.16 29.79
CA LEU A 342 34.08 -1.29 28.75
C LEU A 342 33.28 0.02 28.66
N THR A 343 33.89 1.13 29.03
CA THR A 343 33.31 2.48 28.85
C THR A 343 33.39 2.90 27.39
N THR A 344 32.28 3.40 26.85
CA THR A 344 32.19 3.93 25.49
C THR A 344 31.20 5.09 25.41
N THR A 345 31.12 5.72 24.24
CA THR A 345 30.20 6.82 23.96
C THR A 345 29.44 6.58 22.65
N SER A 346 28.28 7.23 22.52
CA SER A 346 27.48 7.22 21.29
C SER A 346 26.88 8.60 21.06
N HIS A 347 26.81 9.03 19.80
CA HIS A 347 26.10 10.26 19.42
C HIS A 347 24.58 10.17 19.63
N SER A 348 24.04 8.96 19.83
CA SER A 348 22.61 8.76 20.07
C SER A 348 22.36 7.99 21.36
N ASN A 349 21.09 8.00 21.80
CA ASN A 349 20.62 7.13 22.88
C ASN A 349 20.41 5.68 22.42
N SER A 350 21.18 5.25 21.42
CA SER A 350 21.20 3.91 20.86
C SER A 350 22.65 3.49 20.60
N TYR A 351 22.94 2.21 20.80
CA TYR A 351 24.23 1.62 20.47
C TYR A 351 24.09 0.14 20.11
N THR A 352 24.72 -0.28 19.01
CA THR A 352 24.69 -1.67 18.56
C THR A 352 26.03 -2.35 18.75
N LEU A 353 26.03 -3.49 19.42
CA LEU A 353 27.21 -4.34 19.62
C LEU A 353 26.86 -5.81 19.38
N ASN A 354 27.61 -6.48 18.50
CA ASN A 354 27.44 -7.92 18.21
C ASN A 354 25.99 -8.33 17.91
N GLY A 355 25.26 -7.51 17.14
CA GLY A 355 23.86 -7.75 16.77
C GLY A 355 22.83 -7.40 17.85
N VAL A 356 23.25 -6.92 19.02
CA VAL A 356 22.38 -6.42 20.09
C VAL A 356 22.33 -4.90 20.02
N THR A 357 21.14 -4.34 19.84
CA THR A 357 20.91 -2.90 19.86
C THR A 357 20.38 -2.50 21.23
N PHE A 358 21.18 -1.74 21.98
CA PHE A 358 20.81 -1.16 23.26
C PHE A 358 20.19 0.22 23.05
N GLN A 359 19.08 0.48 23.73
CA GLN A 359 18.39 1.78 23.77
C GLN A 359 18.46 2.34 25.20
N PHE A 360 18.86 3.60 25.33
CA PHE A 360 19.05 4.25 26.62
C PHE A 360 17.90 5.23 26.89
N GLY A 361 17.12 4.97 27.95
CA GLY A 361 15.99 5.81 28.35
C GLY A 361 16.27 6.71 29.55
N ALA A 362 17.15 6.26 30.46
CA ALA A 362 17.53 6.97 31.67
C ALA A 362 18.92 6.53 32.13
N THR A 363 19.54 7.33 33.00
CA THR A 363 20.73 6.90 33.73
C THR A 363 20.40 5.76 34.69
N GLY A 364 21.29 4.79 34.83
CA GLY A 364 21.09 3.62 35.68
C GLY A 364 21.76 2.37 35.12
N SER A 365 21.64 1.26 35.84
CA SER A 365 22.21 -0.02 35.43
C SER A 365 21.13 -1.06 35.13
N ALA A 366 21.45 -1.96 34.21
CA ALA A 366 20.62 -3.10 33.83
C ALA A 366 21.49 -4.27 33.40
N THR A 367 21.01 -5.50 33.62
CA THR A 367 21.54 -6.69 32.97
C THR A 367 20.62 -7.03 31.81
N VAL A 368 21.18 -7.06 30.60
CA VAL A 368 20.49 -7.49 29.38
C VAL A 368 20.87 -8.94 29.09
N THR A 369 19.87 -9.81 29.00
CA THR A 369 20.05 -11.24 28.68
C THR A 369 19.53 -11.49 27.27
N VAL A 370 20.42 -11.96 26.39
CA VAL A 370 20.10 -12.34 25.03
C VAL A 370 20.04 -13.86 24.93
N SER A 371 18.90 -14.38 24.50
CA SER A 371 18.67 -15.81 24.33
C SER A 371 17.94 -16.10 23.02
N THR A 372 17.88 -17.36 22.63
CA THR A 372 16.99 -17.81 21.56
C THR A 372 15.54 -17.50 21.94
N ASP A 373 14.78 -16.94 21.01
CA ASP A 373 13.35 -16.73 21.18
C ASP A 373 12.59 -18.00 20.81
N VAL A 374 12.52 -18.92 21.77
CA VAL A 374 11.86 -20.22 21.58
C VAL A 374 10.37 -20.04 21.26
N ASP A 375 9.70 -19.06 21.89
CA ASP A 375 8.27 -18.81 21.69
C ASP A 375 7.95 -18.40 20.25
N SER A 376 8.72 -17.48 19.68
CA SER A 376 8.51 -17.04 18.30
C SER A 376 8.75 -18.16 17.30
N ILE A 377 9.77 -19.01 17.52
CA ILE A 377 10.07 -20.15 16.64
C ILE A 377 8.97 -21.20 16.72
N VAL A 378 8.52 -21.56 17.93
CA VAL A 378 7.44 -22.55 18.16
C VAL A 378 6.15 -22.09 17.47
N LYS A 379 5.74 -20.84 17.70
CA LYS A 379 4.55 -20.26 17.05
C LYS A 379 4.62 -20.27 15.53
N ALA A 380 5.81 -20.01 14.97
CA ALA A 380 5.98 -20.04 13.52
C ALA A 380 5.82 -21.47 12.96
N ILE A 381 6.32 -22.47 13.68
CA ILE A 381 6.17 -23.89 13.31
C ILE A 381 4.72 -24.37 13.49
N GLU A 382 4.04 -23.97 14.57
CA GLU A 382 2.61 -24.25 14.79
C GLU A 382 1.75 -23.65 13.68
N GLY A 383 1.96 -22.38 13.33
CA GLY A 383 1.24 -21.74 12.23
C GLY A 383 1.49 -22.42 10.88
N PHE A 384 2.68 -22.98 10.67
CA PHE A 384 2.96 -23.83 9.50
C PHE A 384 2.12 -25.12 9.54
N VAL A 385 2.06 -25.81 10.68
CA VAL A 385 1.27 -27.03 10.85
C VAL A 385 -0.22 -26.78 10.65
N ASP A 386 -0.77 -25.69 11.20
CA ASP A 386 -2.18 -25.33 11.07
C ASP A 386 -2.58 -25.12 9.60
N LYS A 387 -1.73 -24.43 8.85
CA LYS A 387 -1.95 -24.20 7.41
C LYS A 387 -1.79 -25.46 6.59
N TYR A 388 -0.83 -26.32 6.92
CA TYR A 388 -0.70 -27.65 6.32
C TYR A 388 -1.98 -28.48 6.56
N ASN A 389 -2.47 -28.54 7.80
CA ASN A 389 -3.66 -29.29 8.17
C ASN A 389 -4.92 -28.76 7.48
N SER A 390 -5.05 -27.45 7.36
CA SER A 390 -6.16 -26.80 6.63
C SER A 390 -6.16 -27.16 5.14
N LEU A 391 -4.97 -27.16 4.52
CA LEU A 391 -4.79 -27.59 3.13
C LEU A 391 -5.13 -29.08 2.96
N MET A 392 -4.57 -29.95 3.80
CA MET A 392 -4.84 -31.38 3.76
C MET A 392 -6.33 -31.68 3.98
N LYS A 393 -6.99 -30.98 4.90
CA LYS A 393 -8.44 -31.11 5.11
C LYS A 393 -9.20 -30.79 3.83
N THR A 394 -8.95 -29.64 3.22
CA THR A 394 -9.65 -29.19 2.01
C THR A 394 -9.49 -30.20 0.86
N MET A 395 -8.27 -30.66 0.61
CA MET A 395 -8.02 -31.63 -0.47
C MET A 395 -8.64 -33.00 -0.17
N ASN A 396 -8.54 -33.49 1.06
CA ASN A 396 -9.10 -34.79 1.43
C ASN A 396 -10.64 -34.77 1.45
N ASP A 397 -11.27 -33.68 1.87
CA ASP A 397 -12.72 -33.52 1.82
C ASP A 397 -13.19 -33.64 0.36
N LEU A 398 -12.56 -32.92 -0.58
CA LEU A 398 -12.90 -32.97 -2.01
C LEU A 398 -12.59 -34.34 -2.65
N TYR A 399 -11.47 -34.98 -2.27
CA TYR A 399 -11.05 -36.27 -2.83
C TYR A 399 -11.94 -37.43 -2.38
N HIS A 400 -12.40 -37.42 -1.12
CA HIS A 400 -13.21 -38.50 -0.55
C HIS A 400 -14.71 -38.23 -0.55
N GLU A 401 -15.15 -37.03 -0.96
CA GLU A 401 -16.56 -36.73 -1.12
C GLU A 401 -17.20 -37.69 -2.14
N LYS A 402 -18.30 -38.33 -1.77
CA LYS A 402 -18.99 -39.27 -2.65
C LYS A 402 -19.78 -38.52 -3.71
N ARG A 403 -19.58 -38.90 -4.97
CA ARG A 403 -20.36 -38.38 -6.10
C ARG A 403 -21.82 -38.81 -5.98
N ASN A 404 -22.73 -37.84 -5.98
CA ASN A 404 -24.16 -38.13 -6.03
C ASN A 404 -24.68 -38.13 -7.48
N TYR A 405 -24.89 -39.32 -8.03
CA TYR A 405 -25.33 -39.50 -9.42
C TYR A 405 -26.84 -39.26 -9.63
N ASP A 406 -27.64 -39.25 -8.56
CA ASP A 406 -29.10 -39.10 -8.63
C ASP A 406 -29.52 -37.64 -8.91
N TYR A 407 -28.59 -36.70 -8.80
CA TYR A 407 -28.82 -35.26 -8.94
C TYR A 407 -28.00 -34.70 -10.11
N PRO A 408 -28.44 -34.88 -11.37
CA PRO A 408 -27.81 -34.21 -12.50
C PRO A 408 -28.00 -32.69 -12.42
N PRO A 409 -27.15 -31.89 -13.09
CA PRO A 409 -27.36 -30.44 -13.18
C PRO A 409 -28.75 -30.11 -13.75
N LEU A 410 -29.43 -29.13 -13.17
CA LEU A 410 -30.77 -28.74 -13.60
C LEU A 410 -30.72 -28.01 -14.94
N THR A 411 -31.67 -28.33 -15.83
CA THR A 411 -31.93 -27.53 -17.03
C THR A 411 -32.70 -26.25 -16.68
N ASP A 412 -32.70 -25.26 -17.58
CA ASP A 412 -33.43 -24.00 -17.35
C ASP A 412 -34.94 -24.23 -17.15
N ASP A 413 -35.53 -25.16 -17.91
CA ASP A 413 -36.94 -25.55 -17.75
C ASP A 413 -37.22 -26.19 -16.39
N GLN A 414 -36.29 -27.00 -15.86
CA GLN A 414 -36.43 -27.59 -14.52
C GLN A 414 -36.29 -26.53 -13.43
N LYS A 415 -35.34 -25.60 -13.58
CA LYS A 415 -35.18 -24.47 -12.66
C LYS A 415 -36.44 -23.60 -12.62
N ALA A 416 -37.06 -23.33 -13.76
CA ALA A 416 -38.29 -22.54 -13.84
C ALA A 416 -39.50 -23.19 -13.12
N GLN A 417 -39.45 -24.49 -12.86
CA GLN A 417 -40.49 -25.25 -12.17
C GLN A 417 -40.22 -25.46 -10.67
N MET A 418 -39.07 -24.98 -10.17
CA MET A 418 -38.61 -25.20 -8.79
C MET A 418 -38.50 -23.89 -8.01
N THR A 419 -38.63 -23.96 -6.69
CA THR A 419 -38.33 -22.82 -5.81
C THR A 419 -36.82 -22.63 -5.66
N GLN A 420 -36.37 -21.41 -5.31
CA GLN A 420 -34.95 -21.11 -5.13
C GLN A 420 -34.27 -22.03 -4.09
N ASP A 421 -34.93 -22.34 -2.98
CA ASP A 421 -34.39 -23.24 -1.95
C ASP A 421 -34.23 -24.68 -2.47
N GLN A 422 -35.15 -25.14 -3.31
CA GLN A 422 -35.06 -26.46 -3.94
C GLN A 422 -33.92 -26.50 -4.97
N ILE A 423 -33.75 -25.43 -5.75
CA ILE A 423 -32.64 -25.30 -6.70
C ILE A 423 -31.31 -25.35 -5.95
N THR A 424 -31.14 -24.55 -4.89
CA THR A 424 -29.88 -24.53 -4.12
C THR A 424 -29.56 -25.88 -3.48
N LYS A 425 -30.54 -26.55 -2.88
CA LYS A 425 -30.34 -27.91 -2.34
C LYS A 425 -29.97 -28.90 -3.43
N TRP A 426 -30.66 -28.85 -4.57
CA TRP A 426 -30.37 -29.72 -5.70
C TRP A 426 -28.96 -29.48 -6.26
N GLU A 427 -28.59 -28.23 -6.51
CA GLU A 427 -27.27 -27.85 -7.01
C GLU A 427 -26.16 -28.23 -6.02
N THR A 428 -26.40 -28.13 -4.71
CA THR A 428 -25.45 -28.60 -3.69
C THR A 428 -25.21 -30.11 -3.81
N MET A 429 -26.28 -30.91 -3.92
CA MET A 429 -26.15 -32.35 -4.12
C MET A 429 -25.51 -32.68 -5.49
N ALA A 430 -25.89 -31.93 -6.54
CA ALA A 430 -25.39 -32.11 -7.90
C ALA A 430 -23.92 -31.71 -8.06
N LYS A 431 -23.41 -30.81 -7.21
CA LYS A 431 -22.00 -30.42 -7.16
C LYS A 431 -21.15 -31.37 -6.32
N SER A 432 -21.73 -32.19 -5.45
CA SER A 432 -20.95 -33.10 -4.60
C SER A 432 -20.05 -34.06 -5.39
N GLY A 433 -18.80 -34.22 -4.94
CA GLY A 433 -17.85 -35.21 -5.42
C GLY A 433 -17.30 -34.95 -6.82
N MET A 434 -17.10 -33.69 -7.25
CA MET A 434 -16.51 -33.40 -8.57
C MET A 434 -15.08 -33.94 -8.71
N LEU A 435 -14.32 -33.91 -7.63
CA LEU A 435 -12.93 -34.38 -7.55
C LEU A 435 -12.80 -35.71 -6.80
N SER A 436 -13.92 -36.44 -6.66
CA SER A 436 -13.94 -37.74 -6.00
C SER A 436 -12.98 -38.70 -6.69
N SER A 437 -12.03 -39.24 -5.93
CA SER A 437 -10.98 -40.14 -6.44
C SER A 437 -10.16 -39.56 -7.62
N ASP A 438 -10.04 -38.24 -7.71
CA ASP A 438 -9.33 -37.58 -8.82
C ASP A 438 -7.82 -37.90 -8.79
N PRO A 439 -7.22 -38.41 -9.87
CA PRO A 439 -5.81 -38.82 -9.87
C PRO A 439 -4.83 -37.67 -9.62
N LEU A 440 -5.11 -36.46 -10.14
CA LEU A 440 -4.23 -35.31 -9.94
C LEU A 440 -4.24 -34.91 -8.46
N LEU A 441 -5.42 -34.80 -7.86
CA LEU A 441 -5.57 -34.46 -6.45
C LEU A 441 -4.94 -35.52 -5.53
N GLY A 442 -5.14 -36.81 -5.83
CA GLY A 442 -4.53 -37.92 -5.09
C GLY A 442 -3.00 -37.86 -5.10
N ASN A 443 -2.39 -37.62 -6.27
CA ASN A 443 -0.94 -37.48 -6.40
C ASN A 443 -0.38 -36.30 -5.59
N VAL A 444 -1.10 -35.17 -5.54
CA VAL A 444 -0.71 -34.01 -4.74
C VAL A 444 -0.75 -34.34 -3.24
N ILE A 445 -1.85 -34.96 -2.77
CA ILE A 445 -2.02 -35.38 -1.38
C ILE A 445 -0.88 -36.33 -0.96
N ASP A 446 -0.59 -37.35 -1.77
CA ASP A 446 0.45 -38.34 -1.48
C ASP A 446 1.85 -37.73 -1.49
N SER A 447 2.14 -36.82 -2.43
CA SER A 447 3.41 -36.09 -2.49
C SER A 447 3.66 -35.26 -1.23
N LEU A 448 2.66 -34.48 -0.80
CA LEU A 448 2.77 -33.64 0.40
C LEU A 448 2.90 -34.48 1.68
N ARG A 449 2.15 -35.57 1.79
CA ARG A 449 2.26 -36.51 2.92
C ARG A 449 3.63 -37.19 2.96
N GLY A 450 4.13 -37.64 1.81
CA GLY A 450 5.44 -38.27 1.70
C GLY A 450 6.58 -37.33 2.12
N ILE A 451 6.49 -36.05 1.76
CA ILE A 451 7.47 -35.04 2.17
C ILE A 451 7.38 -34.73 3.67
N ALA A 452 6.18 -34.58 4.23
CA ALA A 452 5.99 -34.33 5.65
C ALA A 452 6.53 -35.47 6.53
N GLY A 453 6.37 -36.73 6.08
CA GLY A 453 6.92 -37.92 6.73
C GLY A 453 8.38 -38.22 6.39
N SER A 454 9.06 -37.39 5.60
CA SER A 454 10.42 -37.69 5.12
C SER A 454 11.47 -37.51 6.22
N VAL A 455 12.53 -38.32 6.13
CA VAL A 455 13.71 -38.26 7.00
C VAL A 455 14.87 -37.64 6.22
N LEU A 456 15.50 -36.62 6.78
CA LEU A 456 16.68 -35.98 6.21
C LEU A 456 17.96 -36.76 6.53
N GLN A 457 18.86 -36.82 5.56
CA GLN A 457 20.17 -37.46 5.73
C GLN A 457 21.23 -36.41 6.09
N GLY A 458 22.23 -36.81 6.90
CA GLY A 458 23.41 -35.98 7.19
C GLY A 458 23.25 -34.95 8.32
N GLN A 459 22.16 -34.99 9.09
CA GLN A 459 22.04 -34.20 10.33
C GLN A 459 22.93 -34.80 11.43
N ALA A 460 23.73 -33.96 12.08
CA ALA A 460 24.48 -34.36 13.27
C ALA A 460 23.51 -34.59 14.46
N PRO A 461 23.83 -35.50 15.40
CA PRO A 461 23.04 -35.68 16.61
C PRO A 461 23.08 -34.43 17.52
N SER A 462 21.93 -34.09 18.10
CA SER A 462 21.77 -33.04 19.11
C SER A 462 21.51 -33.68 20.48
N THR A 463 21.73 -32.94 21.56
CA THR A 463 21.37 -33.39 22.92
C THR A 463 20.10 -32.69 23.38
N VAL A 464 18.98 -33.40 23.36
CA VAL A 464 17.66 -32.88 23.77
C VAL A 464 17.29 -33.54 25.10
N ASN A 465 17.03 -32.73 26.14
CA ASN A 465 16.72 -33.22 27.49
C ASN A 465 17.72 -34.27 28.03
N GLY A 466 19.01 -34.09 27.73
CA GLY A 466 20.08 -35.01 28.15
C GLY A 466 20.17 -36.31 27.34
N GLN A 467 19.34 -36.49 26.31
CA GLN A 467 19.37 -37.64 25.40
C GLN A 467 19.93 -37.26 24.04
N THR A 468 20.72 -38.14 23.43
CA THR A 468 21.22 -37.98 22.06
C THR A 468 20.11 -38.30 21.06
N VAL A 469 19.65 -37.29 20.32
CA VAL A 469 18.58 -37.39 19.32
C VAL A 469 19.02 -36.73 18.03
N THR A 470 18.81 -37.39 16.89
CA THR A 470 19.04 -36.78 15.58
C THR A 470 17.78 -36.05 15.12
N LEU A 471 17.84 -34.72 15.01
CA LEU A 471 16.71 -33.88 14.57
C LEU A 471 16.58 -33.87 13.03
N ASN A 472 16.24 -35.02 12.47
CA ASN A 472 16.15 -35.25 11.03
C ASN A 472 14.75 -35.52 10.47
N SER A 473 13.68 -35.45 11.28
CA SER A 473 12.31 -35.60 10.82
C SER A 473 11.37 -34.72 11.63
N LEU A 474 10.15 -34.47 11.14
CA LEU A 474 9.13 -33.76 11.92
C LEU A 474 8.84 -34.49 13.25
N ALA A 475 8.83 -35.83 13.22
CA ALA A 475 8.59 -36.63 14.43
C ALA A 475 9.68 -36.43 15.50
N SER A 476 10.95 -36.21 15.11
CA SER A 476 12.02 -36.00 16.09
C SER A 476 12.00 -34.62 16.77
N ILE A 477 11.18 -33.69 16.28
CA ILE A 477 10.88 -32.42 16.94
C ILE A 477 9.46 -32.40 17.55
N GLY A 478 8.81 -33.56 17.70
CA GLY A 478 7.49 -33.66 18.32
C GLY A 478 6.31 -33.37 17.39
N ILE A 479 6.50 -33.39 16.07
CA ILE A 479 5.43 -33.22 15.08
C ILE A 479 5.15 -34.56 14.40
N THR A 480 4.04 -35.19 14.75
CA THR A 480 3.71 -36.56 14.31
C THR A 480 2.47 -36.58 13.43
N THR A 481 2.34 -37.57 12.57
CA THR A 481 1.09 -37.84 11.86
C THR A 481 0.11 -38.58 12.78
N GLY A 482 -1.17 -38.25 12.68
CA GLY A 482 -2.25 -38.94 13.41
C GLY A 482 -2.57 -40.32 12.82
N ASP A 483 -3.75 -40.81 13.16
CA ASP A 483 -4.24 -42.09 12.64
C ASP A 483 -4.50 -42.05 11.13
N TRP A 484 -4.59 -43.23 10.49
CA TRP A 484 -4.71 -43.32 9.02
C TRP A 484 -5.96 -42.61 8.45
N TRP A 485 -7.04 -42.52 9.23
CA TRP A 485 -8.28 -41.84 8.86
C TRP A 485 -8.22 -40.32 9.00
N GLU A 486 -7.16 -39.78 9.60
CA GLU A 486 -6.90 -38.33 9.64
C GLU A 486 -6.19 -37.84 8.37
N TYR A 487 -5.99 -38.75 7.41
CA TYR A 487 -5.50 -38.47 6.07
C TYR A 487 -4.19 -37.67 6.03
N GLY A 488 -3.30 -37.91 7.00
CA GLY A 488 -1.97 -37.31 7.07
C GLY A 488 -1.92 -35.94 7.74
N GLN A 489 -2.94 -35.56 8.52
CA GLN A 489 -2.85 -34.40 9.40
C GLN A 489 -1.72 -34.57 10.44
N LEU A 490 -1.09 -33.44 10.77
CA LEU A 490 0.03 -33.32 11.69
C LEU A 490 -0.47 -32.87 13.07
N HIS A 491 0.11 -33.44 14.12
CA HIS A 491 -0.12 -33.10 15.52
C HIS A 491 1.17 -32.60 16.15
N VAL A 492 1.07 -31.50 16.89
CA VAL A 492 2.22 -30.87 17.56
C VAL A 492 2.21 -31.24 19.04
N ASN A 493 3.31 -31.85 19.50
CA ASN A 493 3.63 -31.90 20.91
C ASN A 493 4.49 -30.67 21.26
N GLU A 494 3.85 -29.65 21.84
CA GLU A 494 4.48 -28.35 22.12
C GLU A 494 5.69 -28.50 23.05
N ASP A 495 5.63 -29.38 24.05
CA ASP A 495 6.74 -29.59 25.00
C ASP A 495 7.98 -30.19 24.30
N GLN A 496 7.78 -31.18 23.43
CA GLN A 496 8.87 -31.78 22.66
C GLN A 496 9.44 -30.80 21.63
N LEU A 497 8.57 -30.02 20.98
CA LEU A 497 8.97 -28.99 20.03
C LEU A 497 9.81 -27.92 20.71
N ARG A 498 9.34 -27.40 21.85
CA ARG A 498 10.08 -26.44 22.68
C ARG A 498 11.43 -26.97 23.11
N ALA A 499 11.48 -28.22 23.59
CA ALA A 499 12.74 -28.84 24.00
C ALA A 499 13.73 -28.95 22.83
N ALA A 500 13.27 -29.33 21.63
CA ALA A 500 14.12 -29.41 20.45
C ALA A 500 14.65 -28.03 20.01
N VAL A 501 13.79 -27.01 19.97
CA VAL A 501 14.16 -25.63 19.61
C VAL A 501 15.14 -25.03 20.62
N GLN A 502 14.93 -25.29 21.91
CA GLN A 502 15.82 -24.80 22.97
C GLN A 502 17.19 -25.48 22.91
N ALA A 503 17.23 -26.78 22.63
CA ALA A 503 18.46 -27.56 22.58
C ALA A 503 19.33 -27.22 21.35
N ASP A 504 18.73 -27.16 20.16
CA ASP A 504 19.45 -26.91 18.91
C ASP A 504 18.56 -26.24 17.85
N PRO A 505 18.38 -24.91 17.93
CA PRO A 505 17.57 -24.19 16.95
C PRO A 505 18.17 -24.23 15.53
N GLN A 506 19.48 -24.47 15.40
CA GLN A 506 20.15 -24.62 14.11
C GLN A 506 19.80 -25.96 13.45
N ALA A 507 19.69 -27.04 14.22
CA ALA A 507 19.23 -28.33 13.70
C ALA A 507 17.76 -28.27 13.27
N VAL A 508 16.90 -27.63 14.06
CA VAL A 508 15.50 -27.37 13.67
C VAL A 508 15.45 -26.51 12.41
N MET A 509 16.25 -25.44 12.31
CA MET A 509 16.36 -24.64 11.09
C MET A 509 16.76 -25.49 9.89
N ARG A 510 17.79 -26.34 10.01
CA ARG A 510 18.23 -27.22 8.93
C ARG A 510 17.16 -28.23 8.53
N LEU A 511 16.32 -28.68 9.47
CA LEU A 511 15.20 -29.57 9.17
C LEU A 511 14.22 -28.94 8.16
N PHE A 512 13.89 -27.67 8.33
CA PHE A 512 12.97 -26.97 7.43
C PHE A 512 13.67 -26.38 6.20
N THR A 513 14.84 -25.79 6.38
CA THR A 513 15.51 -24.99 5.33
C THR A 513 16.58 -25.74 4.56
N ASN A 514 17.29 -26.69 5.20
CA ASN A 514 18.65 -27.17 4.89
C ASN A 514 19.33 -26.39 3.76
N PRO A 515 20.03 -25.28 4.06
CA PRO A 515 20.53 -24.37 3.04
C PRO A 515 21.59 -25.06 2.18
N THR A 516 21.16 -25.68 1.09
CA THR A 516 22.03 -26.04 -0.03
C THR A 516 22.41 -24.75 -0.76
N SER A 517 23.46 -24.80 -1.57
CA SER A 517 23.98 -23.65 -2.33
C SER A 517 22.97 -23.01 -3.30
N SER A 518 21.78 -23.59 -3.46
CA SER A 518 20.68 -23.03 -4.25
C SER A 518 19.32 -23.29 -3.61
N LEU A 519 18.51 -22.24 -3.45
CA LEU A 519 17.09 -22.33 -3.05
C LEU A 519 16.22 -23.10 -4.05
N THR A 520 16.76 -23.44 -5.23
CA THR A 520 16.10 -24.21 -6.28
C THR A 520 16.59 -25.66 -6.40
N ASP A 521 17.73 -26.02 -5.77
CA ASP A 521 18.24 -27.39 -5.78
C ASP A 521 17.60 -28.21 -4.65
N THR A 522 16.47 -28.82 -5.01
CA THR A 522 15.62 -29.61 -4.09
C THR A 522 15.60 -31.11 -4.40
N SER A 523 16.26 -31.50 -5.49
CA SER A 523 16.55 -32.89 -5.83
C SER A 523 17.70 -33.46 -5.00
N SER A 524 18.48 -32.60 -4.34
CA SER A 524 19.45 -33.04 -3.35
C SER A 524 18.75 -33.74 -2.17
N PRO A 525 19.19 -34.97 -1.78
CA PRO A 525 18.69 -35.67 -0.59
C PRO A 525 18.73 -34.82 0.70
N GLY A 526 19.57 -33.79 0.71
CA GLY A 526 19.70 -32.83 1.81
C GLY A 526 18.59 -31.79 1.89
N ALA A 527 17.85 -31.44 0.83
CA ALA A 527 16.94 -30.29 0.88
C ALA A 527 15.92 -30.35 2.06
N GLY A 528 15.74 -29.22 2.74
CA GLY A 528 14.86 -29.12 3.91
C GLY A 528 13.39 -29.35 3.58
N ILE A 529 12.59 -29.71 4.59
CA ILE A 529 11.18 -30.09 4.43
C ILE A 529 10.36 -28.93 3.83
N ALA A 530 10.56 -27.70 4.30
CA ALA A 530 9.84 -26.54 3.76
C ALA A 530 10.22 -26.26 2.30
N ALA A 531 11.48 -26.45 1.92
CA ALA A 531 11.92 -26.30 0.53
C ALA A 531 11.29 -27.38 -0.39
N LYS A 532 11.26 -28.63 0.05
CA LYS A 532 10.61 -29.74 -0.67
C LYS A 532 9.11 -29.50 -0.83
N LEU A 533 8.41 -29.12 0.25
CA LEU A 533 6.98 -28.80 0.21
C LEU A 533 6.70 -27.61 -0.70
N TYR A 534 7.50 -26.55 -0.65
CA TYR A 534 7.34 -25.38 -1.52
C TYR A 534 7.36 -25.75 -2.99
N ASN A 535 8.25 -26.66 -3.39
CA ASN A 535 8.33 -27.10 -4.78
C ASN A 535 7.17 -28.03 -5.16
N ALA A 536 6.82 -29.00 -4.30
CA ALA A 536 5.65 -29.84 -4.52
C ALA A 536 4.36 -29.02 -4.67
N VAL A 537 4.20 -27.98 -3.85
CA VAL A 537 3.06 -27.05 -3.92
C VAL A 537 3.08 -26.24 -5.21
N ASN A 538 4.23 -25.73 -5.66
CA ASN A 538 4.31 -25.03 -6.94
C ASN A 538 3.97 -25.96 -8.12
N THR A 539 4.53 -27.16 -8.14
CA THR A 539 4.21 -28.17 -9.16
C THR A 539 2.71 -28.50 -9.16
N ALA A 540 2.10 -28.65 -7.97
CA ALA A 540 0.67 -28.87 -7.86
C ALA A 540 -0.14 -27.68 -8.42
N ILE A 541 0.24 -26.44 -8.06
CA ILE A 541 -0.41 -25.23 -8.59
C ILE A 541 -0.30 -25.18 -10.12
N ASP A 542 0.88 -25.48 -10.67
CA ASP A 542 1.11 -25.46 -12.11
C ASP A 542 0.28 -26.53 -12.83
N GLN A 543 0.22 -27.76 -12.29
CA GLN A 543 -0.57 -28.86 -12.85
C GLN A 543 -2.07 -28.58 -12.80
N ILE A 544 -2.57 -28.10 -11.66
CA ILE A 544 -3.99 -27.73 -11.51
C ILE A 544 -4.33 -26.53 -12.40
N SER A 545 -3.42 -25.57 -12.56
CA SER A 545 -3.63 -24.43 -13.48
C SER A 545 -3.66 -24.86 -14.94
N GLN A 546 -2.89 -25.88 -15.34
CA GLN A 546 -3.00 -26.47 -16.69
C GLN A 546 -4.33 -27.19 -16.89
N GLU A 547 -4.85 -27.85 -15.86
CA GLU A 547 -6.12 -28.58 -15.91
C GLU A 547 -7.34 -27.63 -15.89
N ALA A 548 -7.37 -26.67 -14.97
CA ALA A 548 -8.55 -25.86 -14.63
C ALA A 548 -8.36 -24.34 -14.74
N GLY A 549 -7.17 -23.88 -15.12
CA GLY A 549 -6.85 -22.46 -15.28
C GLY A 549 -6.58 -21.78 -13.95
N SER A 550 -6.01 -20.57 -14.01
CA SER A 550 -5.85 -19.71 -12.84
C SER A 550 -6.85 -18.55 -12.89
N ALA A 551 -7.27 -18.06 -11.72
CA ALA A 551 -8.14 -16.88 -11.65
C ALA A 551 -7.46 -15.59 -12.15
N SER A 552 -6.13 -15.61 -12.36
CA SER A 552 -5.32 -14.49 -12.84
C SER A 552 -5.20 -14.40 -14.36
N ASP A 553 -5.61 -15.43 -15.11
CA ASP A 553 -5.47 -15.44 -16.57
C ASP A 553 -6.60 -14.67 -17.25
N LEU A 554 -6.25 -13.74 -18.16
CA LEU A 554 -7.24 -13.01 -18.97
C LEU A 554 -8.04 -13.93 -19.90
N VAL A 555 -7.44 -15.04 -20.32
CA VAL A 555 -8.06 -16.07 -21.14
C VAL A 555 -7.68 -17.44 -20.57
N ASP A 556 -8.69 -18.22 -20.22
CA ASP A 556 -8.51 -19.54 -19.63
C ASP A 556 -8.12 -20.58 -20.71
N ASN A 557 -6.83 -20.80 -20.91
CA ASN A 557 -6.32 -21.78 -21.88
C ASN A 557 -6.17 -23.20 -21.31
N SER A 558 -6.69 -23.46 -20.12
CA SER A 558 -6.65 -24.79 -19.50
C SER A 558 -7.41 -25.84 -20.27
N TRP A 559 -7.15 -27.11 -19.97
CA TRP A 559 -7.84 -28.22 -20.60
C TRP A 559 -9.36 -28.15 -20.39
N ILE A 560 -9.83 -27.94 -19.15
CA ILE A 560 -11.26 -27.76 -18.87
C ILE A 560 -11.80 -26.50 -19.57
N GLY A 561 -11.06 -25.39 -19.56
CA GLY A 561 -11.45 -24.16 -20.24
C GLY A 561 -11.66 -24.34 -21.75
N GLN A 562 -10.82 -25.15 -22.40
CA GLN A 562 -10.98 -25.52 -23.82
C GLN A 562 -12.21 -26.41 -24.04
N GLN A 563 -12.44 -27.41 -23.17
CA GLN A 563 -13.62 -28.29 -23.25
C GLN A 563 -14.93 -27.50 -23.08
N VAL A 564 -14.98 -26.55 -22.15
CA VAL A 564 -16.14 -25.67 -21.96
C VAL A 564 -16.41 -24.82 -23.21
N ARG A 565 -15.38 -24.25 -23.84
CA ARG A 565 -15.52 -23.48 -25.10
C ARG A 565 -16.00 -24.31 -26.28
N GLU A 566 -15.53 -25.56 -26.38
CA GLU A 566 -15.99 -26.48 -27.42
C GLU A 566 -17.47 -26.81 -27.24
N ILE A 567 -17.89 -27.10 -26.00
CA ILE A 567 -19.30 -27.33 -25.67
C ILE A 567 -20.14 -26.09 -25.96
N ASP A 568 -19.65 -24.89 -25.64
CA ASP A 568 -20.35 -23.63 -25.94
C ASP A 568 -20.56 -23.42 -27.44
N THR A 569 -19.53 -23.69 -28.25
CA THR A 569 -19.62 -23.60 -29.70
C THR A 569 -20.67 -24.57 -30.24
N ARG A 570 -20.63 -25.83 -29.81
CA ARG A 570 -21.60 -26.85 -30.21
C ARG A 570 -23.02 -26.54 -29.73
N ALA A 571 -23.15 -26.03 -28.51
CA ALA A 571 -24.44 -25.62 -27.95
C ALA A 571 -25.06 -24.47 -28.76
N ALA A 572 -24.25 -23.50 -29.18
CA ALA A 572 -24.70 -22.40 -30.04
C ALA A 572 -25.18 -22.89 -31.42
N GLU A 573 -24.44 -23.81 -32.05
CA GLU A 573 -24.84 -24.43 -33.32
C GLU A 573 -26.17 -25.20 -33.19
N MET A 574 -26.30 -25.99 -32.12
CA MET A 574 -27.53 -26.74 -31.84
C MET A 574 -28.71 -25.82 -31.53
N GLN A 575 -28.48 -24.74 -30.79
CA GLN A 575 -29.50 -23.72 -30.54
C GLN A 575 -30.01 -23.10 -31.84
N GLN A 576 -29.09 -22.75 -32.76
CA GLN A 576 -29.46 -22.22 -34.06
C GLN A 576 -30.29 -23.22 -34.88
N GLN A 577 -29.94 -24.52 -34.85
CA GLN A 577 -30.72 -25.56 -35.51
C GLN A 577 -32.12 -25.70 -34.90
N LEU A 578 -32.24 -25.63 -33.57
CA LEU A 578 -33.52 -25.65 -32.87
C LEU A 578 -34.37 -24.42 -33.22
N ASP A 579 -33.77 -23.24 -33.33
CA ASP A 579 -34.48 -22.03 -33.73
C ASP A 579 -35.01 -22.12 -35.16
N GLN A 580 -34.21 -22.66 -36.10
CA GLN A 580 -34.66 -22.92 -37.47
C GLN A 580 -35.81 -23.94 -37.50
N LYS A 581 -35.70 -25.01 -36.70
CA LYS A 581 -36.74 -26.05 -36.63
C LYS A 581 -38.02 -25.52 -35.98
N ARG A 582 -37.91 -24.65 -34.97
CA ARG A 582 -39.04 -23.92 -34.38
C ARG A 582 -39.74 -23.06 -35.42
N GLN A 583 -38.99 -22.29 -36.21
CA GLN A 583 -39.54 -21.49 -37.31
C GLN A 583 -40.23 -22.36 -38.36
N TYR A 584 -39.63 -23.50 -38.72
CA TYR A 584 -40.25 -24.45 -39.64
C TYR A 584 -41.60 -24.97 -39.11
N TYR A 585 -41.67 -25.38 -37.84
CA TYR A 585 -42.93 -25.81 -37.23
C TYR A 585 -43.98 -24.70 -37.22
N TYR A 586 -43.60 -23.48 -36.83
CA TYR A 586 -44.51 -22.33 -36.90
C TYR A 586 -45.03 -22.10 -38.32
N GLN A 587 -44.18 -22.17 -39.35
CA GLN A 587 -44.61 -22.02 -40.75
C GLN A 587 -45.59 -23.13 -41.18
N GLN A 588 -45.36 -24.38 -40.76
CA GLN A 588 -46.28 -25.48 -41.06
C GLN A 588 -47.66 -25.27 -40.40
N PHE A 589 -47.69 -24.80 -39.15
CA PHE A 589 -48.95 -24.48 -38.48
C PHE A 589 -49.66 -23.29 -39.11
N THR A 590 -48.94 -22.22 -39.44
CA THR A 590 -49.53 -21.06 -40.14
C THR A 590 -50.13 -21.48 -41.49
N ALA A 591 -49.43 -22.32 -42.26
CA ALA A 591 -49.96 -22.84 -43.53
C ALA A 591 -51.20 -23.73 -43.34
N MET A 592 -51.21 -24.56 -42.28
CA MET A 592 -52.36 -25.37 -41.90
C MET A 592 -53.55 -24.52 -41.45
N GLU A 593 -53.34 -23.47 -40.65
CA GLU A 593 -54.38 -22.54 -40.24
C GLU A 593 -54.97 -21.78 -41.43
N GLN A 594 -54.15 -21.37 -42.39
CA GLN A 594 -54.62 -20.77 -43.65
C GLN A 594 -55.47 -21.75 -44.45
N ALA A 595 -55.04 -23.02 -44.58
CA ALA A 595 -55.83 -24.05 -45.26
C ALA A 595 -57.15 -24.35 -44.55
N LEU A 596 -57.15 -24.44 -43.22
CA LEU A 596 -58.36 -24.62 -42.41
C LEU A 596 -59.30 -23.41 -42.50
N SER A 597 -58.77 -22.19 -42.51
CA SER A 597 -59.56 -20.98 -42.73
C SER A 597 -60.21 -20.95 -44.11
N GLN A 598 -59.51 -21.42 -45.15
CA GLN A 598 -60.07 -21.55 -46.51
C GLN A 598 -61.12 -22.66 -46.60
N LEU A 599 -60.91 -23.77 -45.90
CA LEU A 599 -61.90 -24.85 -45.79
C LEU A 599 -63.15 -24.41 -45.01
N ASN A 600 -62.98 -23.67 -43.92
CA ASN A 600 -64.10 -23.11 -43.15
C ASN A 600 -64.86 -22.04 -43.93
N SER A 601 -64.17 -21.22 -44.76
CA SER A 601 -64.85 -20.28 -45.64
C SER A 601 -65.56 -20.95 -46.81
N GLN A 602 -65.02 -22.02 -47.39
CA GLN A 602 -65.72 -22.87 -48.37
C GLN A 602 -66.91 -23.61 -47.76
N ALA A 603 -66.74 -24.20 -46.57
CA ALA A 603 -67.82 -24.86 -45.85
C ALA A 603 -68.93 -23.87 -45.49
N GLY A 604 -68.58 -22.66 -45.04
CA GLY A 604 -69.52 -21.56 -44.83
C GLY A 604 -70.21 -21.12 -46.13
N PHE A 605 -69.49 -21.09 -47.26
CA PHE A 605 -70.07 -20.84 -48.58
C PHE A 605 -71.09 -21.92 -48.97
N PHE A 606 -70.76 -23.21 -48.79
CA PHE A 606 -71.69 -24.32 -49.01
C PHE A 606 -72.89 -24.29 -48.06
N GLN A 607 -72.69 -23.91 -46.79
CA GLN A 607 -73.78 -23.74 -45.84
C GLN A 607 -74.70 -22.57 -46.21
N SER A 608 -74.13 -21.45 -46.70
CA SER A 608 -74.92 -20.31 -47.19
C SER A 608 -75.68 -20.62 -48.49
N MET A 609 -75.12 -21.51 -49.33
CA MET A 609 -75.76 -22.01 -50.56
C MET A 609 -76.82 -23.08 -50.29
N MET A 610 -76.80 -23.73 -49.12
CA MET A 610 -77.82 -24.68 -48.66
C MET A 610 -78.90 -24.02 -47.78
N ALA A 611 -78.61 -22.85 -47.21
CA ALA A 611 -79.55 -22.06 -46.39
C ALA A 611 -80.24 -20.92 -47.16
N GLY A 612 -79.71 -20.52 -48.31
CA GLY A 612 -80.39 -19.70 -49.32
C GLY A 612 -81.08 -20.60 -50.34
N HIS A 613 -82.36 -20.35 -50.57
CA HIS A 613 -83.26 -21.03 -51.51
C HIS A 613 -82.70 -21.35 -52.91
#